data_AF-A0AAD5Z147-F1
#
_entry.id   AF-A0AAD5Z147-F1
#
_cell.length_a   1.000
_cell.length_b   1.000
_cell.length_c   1.000
_cell.angle_alpha   90.00
_cell.angle_beta   90.00
_cell.angle_gamma   90.00
#
_symmetry.space_group_name_H-M   'P 1'
#
loop_
_entity.id
_entity.type
_entity.pdbx_description
1 polymer ?
#
loop_
_entity_poly.entity_id
_entity_poly.type
_entity_poly.pdbx_seq_one_letter_code
_entity_poly.pdbx_strand_id
1 'polypeptide(L)'
;MGSRRGARCSNKNVKTVKKGDKVVSLLNYLNGGGLAQYVIAEESFTAVRPIGSCAVEYAALPVAGVTALQILKSIGAKFDGTGRKCNILITAASGEGQRLASPSGKLYDCVINCVPKTEWSSTLEANLTSDGKVIEVTPTPVTMARYWMKKLVKSNKLKVFMLKLDGGFGVHD
;
A
#
# COMPACT_ATOMS: atom_id res chain seq x y z
N MET A 1 23.96 -8.30 -32.57
CA MET A 1 22.67 -9.01 -32.50
C MET A 1 22.45 -9.52 -31.08
N GLY A 2 21.73 -8.78 -30.23
CA GLY A 2 21.48 -9.15 -28.84
C GLY A 2 20.23 -10.02 -28.71
N SER A 3 20.39 -11.28 -28.33
CA SER A 3 19.29 -12.21 -28.10
C SER A 3 18.41 -11.72 -26.93
N ARG A 4 17.17 -11.31 -27.26
CA ARG A 4 16.12 -10.98 -26.28
C ARG A 4 15.69 -12.26 -25.56
N ARG A 5 16.43 -12.66 -24.52
CA ARG A 5 16.02 -13.74 -23.63
C ARG A 5 14.95 -13.22 -22.68
N GLY A 6 13.68 -13.40 -23.07
CA GLY A 6 12.52 -13.14 -22.22
C GLY A 6 12.47 -14.07 -21.01
N ALA A 7 11.65 -13.69 -20.02
CA ALA A 7 11.39 -14.46 -18.80
C ALA A 7 11.10 -15.93 -19.13
N ARG A 8 11.79 -16.86 -18.46
CA ARG A 8 11.54 -18.31 -18.57
C ARG A 8 10.48 -18.71 -17.54
N CYS A 9 9.25 -18.95 -17.98
CA CYS A 9 8.28 -19.73 -17.21
C CYS A 9 8.75 -21.19 -17.20
N SER A 10 9.48 -21.61 -16.16
CA SER A 10 10.12 -22.93 -16.13
C SER A 10 9.36 -23.97 -15.28
N ASN A 11 8.17 -23.66 -14.76
CA ASN A 11 7.43 -24.58 -13.91
C ASN A 11 6.17 -25.09 -14.61
N LYS A 12 5.97 -26.42 -14.65
CA LYS A 12 4.83 -27.09 -15.34
C LYS A 12 3.46 -26.76 -14.71
N ASN A 13 3.45 -26.09 -13.56
CA ASN A 13 2.25 -25.75 -12.78
C ASN A 13 1.79 -24.29 -12.94
N VAL A 14 2.39 -23.50 -13.85
CA VAL A 14 1.94 -22.12 -14.14
C VAL A 14 0.76 -22.18 -15.11
N LYS A 15 -0.41 -21.67 -14.71
CA LYS A 15 -1.68 -21.86 -15.46
C LYS A 15 -2.11 -20.65 -16.29
N THR A 16 -1.78 -19.46 -15.82
CA THR A 16 -2.35 -18.17 -16.26
C THR A 16 -1.32 -17.34 -17.02
N VAL A 17 -0.06 -17.35 -16.58
CA VAL A 17 1.04 -16.58 -17.22
C VAL A 17 1.83 -17.46 -18.19
N LYS A 18 2.14 -16.93 -19.37
CA LYS A 18 2.89 -17.64 -20.42
C LYS A 18 4.21 -16.96 -20.73
N LYS A 19 5.14 -17.74 -21.30
CA LYS A 19 6.42 -17.20 -21.77
C LYS A 19 6.17 -16.09 -22.80
N GLY A 20 6.80 -14.94 -22.57
CA GLY A 20 6.66 -13.76 -23.43
C GLY A 20 5.67 -12.72 -22.89
N ASP A 21 4.86 -13.08 -21.89
CA ASP A 21 3.96 -12.13 -21.23
C ASP A 21 4.77 -11.05 -20.52
N LYS A 22 4.27 -9.81 -20.63
CA LYS A 22 4.77 -8.69 -19.83
C LYS A 22 3.98 -8.68 -18.53
N VAL A 23 4.66 -8.93 -17.43
CA VAL A 23 4.02 -9.07 -16.12
C VAL A 23 4.54 -8.06 -15.12
N VAL A 24 3.79 -7.93 -14.03
CA VAL A 24 4.21 -7.25 -12.81
C VAL A 24 3.94 -8.20 -11.64
N SER A 25 4.82 -8.23 -10.64
CA SER A 25 4.67 -9.12 -9.48
C SER A 25 4.98 -8.39 -8.19
N LEU A 26 4.25 -8.75 -7.13
CA LEU A 26 4.73 -8.52 -5.77
C LEU A 26 5.68 -9.67 -5.41
N LEU A 27 6.89 -9.35 -4.98
CA LEU A 27 7.88 -10.35 -4.57
C LEU A 27 7.85 -10.50 -3.05
N ASN A 28 8.16 -11.71 -2.57
CA ASN A 28 8.28 -11.95 -1.15
C ASN A 28 9.54 -11.24 -0.62
N TYR A 29 9.36 -10.31 0.30
CA TYR A 29 10.41 -9.51 0.92
C TYR A 29 11.51 -10.35 1.56
N LEU A 30 11.20 -11.55 2.05
CA LEU A 30 12.15 -12.45 2.72
C LEU A 30 13.00 -13.27 1.72
N ASN A 31 12.52 -13.49 0.49
CA ASN A 31 13.11 -14.43 -0.45
C ASN A 31 13.85 -13.77 -1.63
N GLY A 32 13.83 -12.43 -1.74
CA GLY A 32 14.58 -11.69 -2.76
C GLY A 32 13.85 -10.45 -3.27
N GLY A 33 14.62 -9.47 -3.78
CA GLY A 33 14.11 -8.19 -4.27
C GLY A 33 14.05 -8.07 -5.80
N GLY A 34 13.36 -7.04 -6.30
CA GLY A 34 13.20 -6.76 -7.74
C GLY A 34 14.38 -6.06 -8.42
N LEU A 35 15.44 -5.73 -7.68
CA LEU A 35 16.63 -5.04 -8.19
C LEU A 35 17.64 -6.01 -8.83
N ALA A 36 17.16 -6.87 -9.72
CA ALA A 36 17.97 -7.86 -10.42
C ALA A 36 17.52 -8.00 -11.87
N GLN A 37 18.41 -8.49 -12.74
CA GLN A 37 18.06 -8.78 -14.14
C GLN A 37 17.01 -9.90 -14.26
N TYR A 38 16.99 -10.81 -13.28
CA TYR A 38 16.06 -11.94 -13.21
C TYR A 38 15.68 -12.19 -11.75
N VAL A 39 14.42 -12.55 -11.55
CA VAL A 39 13.86 -12.90 -10.24
C VAL A 39 12.93 -14.10 -10.39
N ILE A 40 12.74 -14.84 -9.30
CA ILE A 40 11.72 -15.88 -9.20
C ILE A 40 10.48 -15.23 -8.59
N ALA A 41 9.37 -15.25 -9.32
CA ALA A 41 8.09 -14.71 -8.89
C ALA A 41 7.08 -15.85 -8.77
N GLU A 42 6.24 -15.79 -7.74
CA GLU A 42 5.12 -16.71 -7.59
C GLU A 42 3.97 -16.28 -8.51
N GLU A 43 3.34 -17.23 -9.18
CA GLU A 43 2.24 -16.93 -10.11
C GLU A 43 1.05 -16.25 -9.40
N SER A 44 0.76 -16.63 -8.15
CA SER A 44 -0.36 -16.09 -7.37
C SER A 44 -0.23 -14.58 -7.08
N PHE A 45 0.99 -14.05 -7.07
CA PHE A 45 1.30 -12.63 -6.86
C PHE A 45 1.71 -11.91 -8.15
N THR A 46 1.59 -12.59 -9.30
CA THR A 46 1.95 -12.08 -10.62
C THR A 46 0.70 -11.80 -11.45
N ALA A 47 0.66 -10.63 -12.08
CA ALA A 47 -0.41 -10.25 -13.00
C ALA A 47 0.14 -9.86 -14.37
N VAL A 48 -0.61 -10.19 -15.43
CA VAL A 48 -0.33 -9.70 -16.77
C VAL A 48 -0.59 -8.20 -16.81
N ARG A 49 0.37 -7.47 -17.36
CA ARG A 49 0.31 -6.02 -17.46
C ARG A 49 -0.54 -5.59 -18.66
N PRO A 50 -1.32 -4.50 -18.58
CA PRO A 50 -2.11 -4.00 -19.70
C PRO A 50 -1.28 -3.77 -20.97
N ILE A 51 -1.87 -4.03 -22.14
CA ILE A 51 -1.22 -3.83 -23.44
C ILE A 51 -0.91 -2.33 -23.62
N GLY A 52 0.27 -2.00 -24.14
CA GLY A 52 0.68 -0.60 -24.41
C GLY A 52 1.34 0.14 -23.23
N SER A 53 1.41 -0.45 -22.05
CA SER A 53 2.05 0.16 -20.87
C SER A 53 3.59 0.18 -20.91
N CYS A 54 4.25 1.07 -20.13
CA CYS A 54 5.71 1.07 -19.88
C CYS A 54 6.07 0.33 -18.57
N ALA A 55 7.19 -0.43 -18.54
CA ALA A 55 7.50 -1.29 -17.39
C ALA A 55 7.76 -0.45 -16.13
N VAL A 56 8.33 0.74 -16.32
CA VAL A 56 8.68 1.68 -15.26
C VAL A 56 7.43 2.18 -14.51
N GLU A 57 6.35 2.47 -15.22
CA GLU A 57 5.09 2.96 -14.63
C GLU A 57 4.44 1.92 -13.70
N TYR A 58 4.63 0.64 -14.00
CA TYR A 58 3.99 -0.46 -13.28
C TYR A 58 4.89 -1.07 -12.20
N ALA A 59 6.19 -0.79 -12.22
CA ALA A 59 7.15 -1.40 -11.29
C ALA A 59 6.81 -1.12 -9.82
N ALA A 60 6.30 0.08 -9.51
CA ALA A 60 5.93 0.48 -8.15
C ALA A 60 4.48 0.09 -7.76
N LEU A 61 3.64 -0.29 -8.72
CA LEU A 61 2.22 -0.55 -8.48
C LEU A 61 1.94 -1.73 -7.53
N PRO A 62 2.67 -2.86 -7.54
CA PRO A 62 2.35 -3.98 -6.67
C PRO A 62 2.39 -3.58 -5.19
N VAL A 63 3.46 -2.92 -4.75
CA VAL A 63 3.63 -2.54 -3.35
C VAL A 63 2.63 -1.45 -2.97
N ALA A 64 2.58 -0.36 -3.74
CA ALA A 64 1.71 0.78 -3.42
C ALA A 64 0.22 0.42 -3.54
N GLY A 65 -0.16 -0.27 -4.61
CA GLY A 65 -1.54 -0.66 -4.91
C GLY A 65 -2.09 -1.67 -3.91
N VAL A 66 -1.32 -2.72 -3.57
CA VAL A 66 -1.75 -3.70 -2.56
C VAL A 66 -1.86 -3.06 -1.18
N THR A 67 -0.91 -2.18 -0.82
CA THR A 67 -0.96 -1.43 0.45
C THR A 67 -2.22 -0.58 0.54
N ALA A 68 -2.47 0.26 -0.47
CA ALA A 68 -3.67 1.09 -0.51
C ALA A 68 -4.94 0.23 -0.44
N LEU A 69 -5.01 -0.87 -1.20
CA LEU A 69 -6.17 -1.75 -1.21
C LEU A 69 -6.44 -2.39 0.15
N GLN A 70 -5.41 -2.89 0.84
CA GLN A 70 -5.56 -3.50 2.17
C GLN A 70 -5.98 -2.48 3.22
N ILE A 71 -5.44 -1.26 3.16
CA ILE A 71 -5.82 -0.15 4.02
C ILE A 71 -7.30 0.20 3.82
N LEU A 72 -7.73 0.38 2.58
CA LEU A 72 -9.12 0.70 2.25
C LEU A 72 -10.08 -0.40 2.70
N LYS A 73 -9.71 -1.68 2.53
CA LYS A 73 -10.49 -2.81 3.06
C LYS A 73 -10.58 -2.78 4.59
N SER A 74 -9.51 -2.40 5.28
CA SER A 74 -9.48 -2.34 6.76
C SER A 74 -10.42 -1.28 7.37
N ILE A 75 -10.78 -0.26 6.58
CA ILE A 75 -11.76 0.77 6.96
C ILE A 75 -13.17 0.47 6.43
N GLY A 76 -13.38 -0.70 5.82
CA GLY A 76 -14.67 -1.15 5.32
C GLY A 76 -15.07 -0.57 3.95
N ALA A 77 -14.12 -0.02 3.18
CA ALA A 77 -14.41 0.47 1.83
C ALA A 77 -14.82 -0.70 0.92
N LYS A 78 -15.87 -0.48 0.12
CA LYS A 78 -16.31 -1.42 -0.92
C LYS A 78 -16.03 -0.86 -2.30
N PHE A 79 -15.61 -1.72 -3.21
CA PHE A 79 -15.21 -1.36 -4.59
C PHE A 79 -16.24 -1.79 -5.64
N ASP A 80 -17.35 -2.38 -5.22
CA ASP A 80 -18.48 -2.84 -6.06
C ASP A 80 -19.49 -1.71 -6.36
N GLY A 81 -19.23 -0.49 -5.89
CA GLY A 81 -20.15 0.64 -6.02
C GLY A 81 -21.27 0.68 -4.98
N THR A 82 -21.40 -0.33 -4.10
CA THR A 82 -22.44 -0.40 -3.06
C THR A 82 -21.99 0.17 -1.71
N GLY A 83 -20.71 0.56 -1.60
CA GLY A 83 -20.12 1.09 -0.38
C GLY A 83 -20.52 2.53 -0.08
N ARG A 84 -20.39 2.92 1.19
CA ARG A 84 -20.43 4.33 1.58
C ARG A 84 -19.25 5.07 0.94
N LYS A 85 -19.48 6.29 0.48
CA LYS A 85 -18.42 7.21 0.05
C LYS A 85 -17.54 7.57 1.25
N CYS A 86 -16.24 7.31 1.15
CA CYS A 86 -15.25 7.68 2.16
C CYS A 86 -14.41 8.87 1.67
N ASN A 87 -14.18 9.83 2.55
CA ASN A 87 -13.24 10.91 2.33
C ASN A 87 -11.86 10.49 2.89
N ILE A 88 -10.90 10.27 1.99
CA ILE A 88 -9.59 9.71 2.33
C ILE A 88 -8.50 10.70 1.95
N LEU A 89 -7.62 11.01 2.89
CA LEU A 89 -6.40 11.76 2.63
C LEU A 89 -5.23 10.81 2.44
N ILE A 90 -4.47 10.99 1.36
CA ILE A 90 -3.20 10.27 1.14
C ILE A 90 -2.09 11.33 1.16
N THR A 91 -1.26 11.32 2.20
CA THR A 91 -0.13 12.26 2.29
C THR A 91 0.93 11.91 1.26
N ALA A 92 1.60 12.91 0.67
CA ALA A 92 2.62 12.75 -0.37
C ALA A 92 2.13 12.10 -1.69
N ALA A 93 0.81 12.04 -1.94
CA ALA A 93 0.28 11.69 -3.26
C ALA A 93 0.57 12.76 -4.33
N SER A 94 0.72 14.02 -3.89
CA SER A 94 1.24 15.14 -4.68
C SER A 94 2.23 15.93 -3.80
N GLY A 95 3.11 16.73 -4.41
CA GLY A 95 4.12 17.53 -3.69
C GLY A 95 3.54 18.50 -2.64
N GLU A 96 2.23 18.68 -2.61
CA GLU A 96 1.49 19.49 -1.64
C GLU A 96 1.18 18.76 -0.31
N GLY A 97 2.15 17.99 0.21
CA GLY A 97 2.02 17.18 1.43
C GLY A 97 1.65 17.92 2.73
N GLN A 98 1.22 19.18 2.66
CA GLN A 98 0.91 20.07 3.78
C GLN A 98 -0.58 20.40 3.94
N ARG A 99 -1.45 20.22 2.92
CA ARG A 99 -2.87 20.55 3.08
C ARG A 99 -3.63 19.43 3.78
N LEU A 100 -3.57 19.42 5.11
CA LEU A 100 -4.25 18.45 5.99
C LEU A 100 -5.76 18.66 6.11
N ALA A 101 -6.31 19.70 5.50
CA ALA A 101 -7.75 19.97 5.47
C ALA A 101 -8.34 19.67 4.08
N SER A 102 -9.54 19.10 4.03
CA SER A 102 -10.21 18.84 2.76
C SER A 102 -10.53 20.16 2.04
N PRO A 103 -10.30 20.26 0.72
CA PRO A 103 -10.78 21.39 -0.08
C PRO A 103 -12.29 21.63 0.07
N SER A 104 -13.04 20.58 0.38
CA SER A 104 -14.50 20.62 0.58
C SER A 104 -14.93 20.94 2.02
N GLY A 105 -13.98 21.12 2.94
CA GLY A 105 -14.26 21.30 4.38
C GLY A 105 -14.74 20.04 5.11
N LYS A 106 -14.88 18.90 4.41
CA LYS A 106 -15.27 17.63 5.03
C LYS A 106 -14.14 17.00 5.82
N LEU A 107 -14.47 16.45 6.98
CA LEU A 107 -13.57 15.62 7.77
C LEU A 107 -13.25 14.31 7.04
N TYR A 108 -12.09 13.73 7.34
CA TYR A 108 -11.63 12.47 6.74
C TYR A 108 -12.12 11.27 7.54
N ASP A 109 -12.55 10.23 6.83
CA ASP A 109 -12.82 8.90 7.40
C ASP A 109 -11.50 8.14 7.60
N CYS A 110 -10.48 8.42 6.77
CA CYS A 110 -9.16 7.84 6.91
C CYS A 110 -8.05 8.77 6.38
N VAL A 111 -6.91 8.78 7.07
CA VAL A 111 -5.67 9.36 6.57
C VAL A 111 -4.62 8.27 6.40
N ILE A 112 -4.17 8.07 5.17
CA ILE A 112 -3.05 7.19 4.82
C ILE A 112 -1.79 8.05 4.86
N ASN A 113 -1.00 7.86 5.92
CA ASN A 113 0.22 8.64 6.13
C ASN A 113 1.45 7.88 5.63
N CYS A 114 2.13 8.48 4.66
CA CYS A 114 3.30 7.93 3.97
C CYS A 114 4.60 8.69 4.33
N VAL A 115 4.50 9.84 5.00
CA VAL A 115 5.65 10.69 5.32
C VAL A 115 6.09 10.55 6.78
N PRO A 116 7.41 10.51 7.06
CA PRO A 116 7.91 10.64 8.41
C PRO A 116 7.72 12.08 8.92
N LYS A 117 7.27 12.23 10.19
CA LYS A 117 7.07 13.51 10.91
C LYS A 117 5.86 14.36 10.50
N THR A 118 4.75 13.75 10.15
CA THR A 118 3.47 14.48 10.13
C THR A 118 3.12 14.91 11.55
N GLU A 119 2.71 16.17 11.74
CA GLU A 119 2.20 16.72 13.01
C GLU A 119 0.82 16.11 13.32
N TRP A 120 0.86 14.82 13.65
CA TRP A 120 -0.27 13.92 13.78
C TRP A 120 -1.29 14.39 14.83
N SER A 121 -0.84 15.06 15.89
CA SER A 121 -1.62 15.13 17.13
C SER A 121 -2.66 16.24 17.21
N SER A 122 -2.51 17.37 16.50
CA SER A 122 -3.47 18.48 16.59
C SER A 122 -4.17 18.72 15.26
N THR A 123 -3.41 18.92 14.20
CA THR A 123 -3.96 19.28 12.89
C THR A 123 -4.64 18.10 12.22
N LEU A 124 -4.09 16.89 12.37
CA LEU A 124 -4.62 15.69 11.73
C LEU A 124 -5.85 15.15 12.48
N GLU A 125 -5.78 15.06 13.82
CA GLU A 125 -6.92 14.67 14.66
C GLU A 125 -8.11 15.65 14.50
N ALA A 126 -7.85 16.96 14.35
CA ALA A 126 -8.91 17.96 14.13
C ALA A 126 -9.64 17.80 12.78
N ASN A 127 -9.01 17.17 11.80
CA ASN A 127 -9.58 16.96 10.47
C ASN A 127 -10.13 15.52 10.28
N LEU A 128 -10.20 14.72 11.34
CA LEU A 128 -10.78 13.38 11.31
C LEU A 128 -12.23 13.40 11.81
N THR A 129 -13.04 12.50 11.24
CA THR A 129 -14.34 12.14 11.81
C THR A 129 -14.15 11.47 13.19
N SER A 130 -15.23 11.33 13.97
CA SER A 130 -15.21 10.68 15.29
C SER A 130 -14.57 9.28 15.24
N ASP A 131 -14.92 8.51 14.20
CA ASP A 131 -14.44 7.14 13.94
C ASP A 131 -13.25 7.09 12.97
N GLY A 132 -12.73 8.26 12.60
CA GLY A 132 -11.67 8.41 11.62
C GLY A 132 -10.36 7.79 12.09
N LYS A 133 -9.65 7.14 11.15
CA LYS A 133 -8.40 6.43 11.44
C LYS A 133 -7.22 6.99 10.67
N VAL A 134 -6.09 7.10 11.34
CA VAL A 134 -4.80 7.34 10.70
C VAL A 134 -4.08 6.01 10.57
N ILE A 135 -3.64 5.69 9.36
CA ILE A 135 -2.86 4.49 9.09
C ILE A 135 -1.48 4.93 8.63
N GLU A 136 -0.48 4.70 9.47
CA GLU A 136 0.92 4.96 9.13
C GLU A 136 1.50 3.79 8.34
N VAL A 137 1.99 4.09 7.13
CA VAL A 137 2.59 3.11 6.21
C VAL A 137 4.10 2.98 6.42
N THR A 138 4.71 3.97 7.08
CA THR A 138 6.16 4.03 7.30
C THR A 138 6.47 3.65 8.76
N PRO A 139 6.80 2.38 9.06
CA PRO A 139 7.09 1.94 10.42
C PRO A 139 8.47 2.45 10.86
N THR A 140 8.52 3.67 11.39
CA THR A 140 9.72 4.21 12.05
C THR A 140 9.72 3.86 13.54
N PRO A 141 10.88 3.81 14.21
CA PRO A 141 10.92 3.61 15.67
C PRO A 141 10.03 4.61 16.44
N VAL A 142 9.95 5.87 15.97
CA VAL A 142 9.08 6.91 16.54
C VAL A 142 7.60 6.57 16.34
N THR A 143 7.20 6.12 15.15
CA THR A 143 5.84 5.66 14.85
C THR A 143 5.45 4.49 15.76
N MET A 144 6.35 3.52 15.95
CA MET A 144 6.10 2.37 16.80
C MET A 144 5.94 2.76 18.27
N ALA A 145 6.86 3.56 18.82
CA ALA A 145 6.74 4.06 20.19
C ALA A 145 5.42 4.83 20.41
N ARG A 146 5.01 5.64 19.43
CA ARG A 146 3.74 6.38 19.46
C ARG A 146 2.52 5.46 19.40
N TYR A 147 2.51 4.49 18.49
CA TYR A 147 1.44 3.49 18.38
C TYR A 147 1.25 2.75 19.70
N TRP A 148 2.34 2.27 20.30
CA TRP A 148 2.32 1.63 21.61
C TRP A 148 1.77 2.57 22.70
N MET A 149 2.20 3.83 22.74
CA MET A 149 1.68 4.83 23.67
C MET A 149 0.17 5.05 23.50
N LYS A 150 -0.32 5.22 22.26
CA LYS A 150 -1.75 5.40 21.97
C LYS A 150 -2.58 4.17 22.35
N LYS A 151 -2.02 2.97 22.17
CA LYS A 151 -2.62 1.72 22.64
C LYS A 151 -2.72 1.66 24.17
N LEU A 152 -1.70 2.12 24.89
CA LEU A 152 -1.72 2.20 26.36
C LEU A 152 -2.81 3.16 26.88
N VAL A 153 -3.02 4.30 26.22
CA VAL A 153 -4.11 5.23 26.55
C VAL A 153 -5.47 4.83 25.92
N LYS A 154 -5.60 3.58 25.44
CA LYS A 154 -6.82 3.00 24.83
C LYS A 154 -7.38 3.80 23.65
N SER A 155 -6.53 4.55 22.94
CA SER A 155 -6.92 5.23 21.70
C SER A 155 -6.78 4.28 20.51
N ASN A 156 -7.85 4.17 19.71
CA ASN A 156 -7.91 3.29 18.52
C ASN A 156 -7.79 4.05 17.19
N LYS A 157 -7.49 5.36 17.23
CA LYS A 157 -7.43 6.23 16.05
C LYS A 157 -6.15 6.04 15.23
N LEU A 158 -5.06 5.61 15.86
CA LEU A 158 -3.79 5.33 15.19
C LEU A 158 -3.64 3.83 14.94
N LYS A 159 -3.42 3.47 13.69
CA LYS A 159 -3.04 2.12 13.26
C LYS A 159 -1.75 2.18 12.45
N VAL A 160 -1.03 1.07 12.42
CA VAL A 160 0.21 0.95 11.64
C VAL A 160 0.05 -0.18 10.63
N PHE A 161 0.46 0.08 9.40
CA PHE A 161 0.58 -0.92 8.36
C PHE A 161 1.97 -1.55 8.42
N MET A 162 2.05 -2.87 8.62
CA MET A 162 3.31 -3.58 8.77
C MET A 162 3.34 -4.86 7.95
N LEU A 163 4.56 -5.34 7.73
CA LEU A 163 4.78 -6.71 7.28
C LEU A 163 4.31 -7.67 8.40
N LYS A 164 3.46 -8.61 8.01
CA LYS A 164 3.04 -9.73 8.83
C LYS A 164 4.11 -10.81 8.84
N LEU A 165 4.11 -11.61 9.90
CA LEU A 165 5.07 -12.70 10.08
C LEU A 165 4.92 -13.82 9.02
N ASP A 166 3.78 -13.91 8.36
CA ASP A 166 3.53 -14.82 7.23
C ASP A 166 4.14 -14.31 5.90
N GLY A 167 4.84 -13.17 5.92
CA GLY A 167 5.41 -12.53 4.74
C GLY A 167 4.43 -11.65 3.95
N GLY A 168 3.18 -11.52 4.41
CA GLY A 168 2.18 -10.61 3.83
C GLY A 168 2.26 -9.20 4.44
N PHE A 169 1.40 -8.30 3.98
CA PHE A 169 1.20 -6.99 4.62
C PHE A 169 -0.18 -6.89 5.28
N GLY A 170 -0.33 -5.99 6.25
CA GLY A 170 -1.63 -5.62 6.77
C GLY A 170 -1.62 -4.49 7.80
N VAL A 171 -2.83 -4.00 8.08
CA VAL A 171 -3.09 -3.03 9.15
C VAL A 171 -3.20 -3.76 10.48
N HIS A 172 -2.44 -3.33 11.48
CA HIS A 172 -2.48 -3.89 12.84
C HIS A 172 -3.40 -3.09 13.77
N ASP A 173 -4.08 -3.82 14.66
CA ASP A 173 -4.95 -3.29 15.73
C ASP A 173 -4.17 -3.08 17.03
#